data_AF-A0A7R9WNW4-F1
#
_entry.id   AF-A0A7R9WNW4-F1
#
_cell.length_a   1.000
_cell.length_b   1.000
_cell.length_c   1.000
_cell.angle_alpha   90.00
_cell.angle_beta   90.00
_cell.angle_gamma   90.00
#
_symmetry.space_group_name_H-M   'P 1'
#
loop_
_entity.id
_entity.type
_entity.pdbx_description
1 polymer ?
#
loop_
_entity_poly.entity_id
_entity_poly.type
_entity_poly.pdbx_seq_one_letter_code
_entity_poly.pdbx_strand_id
1 'polypeptide(L)'
;QENNISSFLMEMKEVGFICRNANEQSLVLIDELGRATSNEDGIAIAWSVLEYLLKTKATTFFVTHYQDICQMGEVYSDRVQNQHVEAKIEGDGGIGNVFYSHKVRKGMCKVTSDYGVHVAACCGWPDDLLKIVRERN
;
A
#
# COMPACT_ATOMS: atom_id res chain seq x y z
N GLN A 1 -1.48 -30.25 -3.49
CA GLN A 1 -2.39 -30.19 -2.33
C GLN A 1 -1.90 -29.06 -1.44
N GLU A 2 -2.44 -27.85 -1.61
CA GLU A 2 -2.12 -26.67 -0.76
C GLU A 2 -3.40 -26.04 -0.16
N ASN A 3 -4.52 -26.77 -0.15
CA ASN A 3 -5.83 -26.20 0.21
C ASN A 3 -6.10 -26.11 1.73
N ASN A 4 -5.07 -26.11 2.59
CA ASN A 4 -5.22 -26.06 4.06
C ASN A 4 -4.17 -25.16 4.75
N ILE A 5 -3.55 -24.25 4.02
CA ILE A 5 -2.52 -23.34 4.55
C ILE A 5 -3.14 -21.96 4.72
N SER A 6 -2.89 -21.31 5.86
CA SER A 6 -3.29 -19.91 6.09
C SER A 6 -2.78 -19.01 4.96
N SER A 7 -3.63 -18.11 4.47
CA SER A 7 -3.26 -17.17 3.41
C SER A 7 -1.98 -16.39 3.74
N PHE A 8 -1.80 -16.00 5.01
CA PHE A 8 -0.59 -15.33 5.45
C PHE A 8 0.66 -16.24 5.38
N LEU A 9 0.51 -17.52 5.72
CA LEU A 9 1.63 -18.48 5.59
C LEU A 9 2.00 -18.72 4.13
N MET A 10 1.03 -18.73 3.21
CA MET A 10 1.30 -18.80 1.78
C MET A 10 2.04 -17.55 1.28
N GLU A 11 1.58 -16.37 1.66
CA GLU A 11 2.23 -15.08 1.38
C GLU A 11 3.69 -15.07 1.87
N MET A 12 3.96 -15.49 3.11
CA MET A 12 5.33 -15.57 3.65
C MET A 12 6.22 -16.56 2.89
N LYS A 13 5.66 -17.67 2.41
CA LYS A 13 6.41 -18.64 1.59
C LYS A 13 6.78 -18.05 0.22
N GLU A 14 5.85 -17.37 -0.43
CA GLU A 14 6.05 -16.71 -1.73
C GLU A 14 7.11 -15.62 -1.63
N VAL A 15 7.01 -14.75 -0.63
CA VAL A 15 8.01 -13.71 -0.37
C VAL A 15 9.38 -14.32 -0.05
N GLY A 16 9.42 -15.37 0.76
CA GLY A 16 10.66 -16.10 1.03
C GLY A 16 11.28 -16.69 -0.24
N PHE A 17 10.47 -17.17 -1.19
CA PHE A 17 10.95 -17.63 -2.49
C PHE A 17 11.51 -16.47 -3.34
N ILE A 18 10.81 -15.33 -3.41
CA ILE A 18 11.28 -14.14 -4.12
C ILE A 18 12.64 -13.70 -3.56
N CYS A 19 12.76 -13.52 -2.25
CA CYS A 19 13.99 -13.07 -1.61
C CYS A 19 15.18 -14.01 -1.87
N ARG A 20 14.96 -15.33 -1.93
CA ARG A 20 16.05 -16.29 -2.18
C ARG A 20 16.54 -16.30 -3.63
N ASN A 21 15.71 -15.90 -4.59
CA ASN A 21 15.99 -16.09 -6.02
C ASN A 21 16.17 -14.78 -6.80
N ALA A 22 15.68 -13.65 -6.26
CA ALA A 22 15.80 -12.35 -6.91
C ALA A 22 17.27 -11.94 -7.04
N ASN A 23 17.62 -11.46 -8.23
CA ASN A 23 18.93 -10.93 -8.58
C ASN A 23 18.78 -9.62 -9.37
N GLU A 24 19.89 -9.00 -9.79
CA GLU A 24 19.87 -7.71 -10.49
C GLU A 24 19.12 -7.72 -11.84
N GLN A 25 18.91 -8.88 -12.45
CA GLN A 25 18.16 -9.05 -13.70
C GLN A 25 16.67 -9.31 -13.46
N SER A 26 16.23 -9.37 -12.20
CA SER A 26 14.85 -9.68 -11.83
C SER A 26 13.96 -8.43 -11.85
N LEU A 27 12.70 -8.63 -12.24
CA LEU A 27 11.60 -7.71 -11.98
C LEU A 27 10.74 -8.28 -10.85
N VAL A 28 10.64 -7.56 -9.74
CA VAL A 28 9.88 -7.97 -8.56
C VAL A 28 8.66 -7.06 -8.41
N LEU A 29 7.47 -7.66 -8.30
CA LEU A 29 6.21 -6.96 -8.05
C LEU A 29 5.66 -7.49 -6.73
N ILE A 30 5.46 -6.61 -5.75
CA ILE A 30 4.87 -6.94 -4.45
C ILE A 30 3.65 -6.06 -4.25
N ASP A 31 2.53 -6.67 -3.89
CA ASP A 31 1.25 -6.01 -3.69
C ASP A 31 0.72 -6.26 -2.28
N GLU A 32 0.58 -5.19 -1.49
CA GLU A 32 0.01 -5.17 -0.13
C GLU A 32 0.59 -6.22 0.85
N LEU A 33 1.90 -6.46 0.78
CA LEU A 33 2.57 -7.39 1.69
C LEU A 33 2.31 -7.04 3.16
N GLY A 34 1.82 -8.02 3.92
CA GLY A 34 1.62 -7.91 5.37
C GLY A 34 0.20 -7.53 5.79
N ARG A 35 -0.73 -7.37 4.85
CA ARG A 35 -2.14 -7.01 5.15
C ARG A 35 -2.86 -8.01 6.06
N ALA A 36 -2.46 -9.28 6.06
CA ALA A 36 -3.16 -10.35 6.78
C ALA A 36 -2.69 -10.53 8.25
N THR A 37 -1.86 -9.63 8.78
CA THR A 37 -1.37 -9.68 10.17
C THR A 37 -1.61 -8.35 10.91
N SER A 38 -1.09 -8.21 12.13
CA SER A 38 -1.12 -6.96 12.89
C SER A 38 -0.43 -5.83 12.11
N ASN A 39 -0.88 -4.58 12.31
CA ASN A 39 -0.30 -3.44 11.60
C ASN A 39 1.21 -3.31 11.86
N GLU A 40 1.63 -3.49 13.12
CA GLU A 40 3.04 -3.41 13.52
C GLU A 40 3.88 -4.50 12.86
N ASP A 41 3.42 -5.76 12.88
CA ASP A 41 4.12 -6.87 12.22
C ASP A 41 4.15 -6.69 10.70
N GLY A 42 3.03 -6.24 10.12
CA GLY A 42 2.89 -6.01 8.68
C GLY A 42 3.90 -4.98 8.18
N ILE A 43 4.00 -3.83 8.87
CA ILE A 43 4.99 -2.79 8.57
C ILE A 43 6.41 -3.33 8.73
N ALA A 44 6.71 -4.02 9.84
CA ALA A 44 8.05 -4.54 10.11
C ALA A 44 8.50 -5.56 9.05
N ILE A 45 7.61 -6.46 8.65
CA ILE A 45 7.86 -7.45 7.58
C ILE A 45 8.06 -6.75 6.24
N ALA A 46 7.13 -5.87 5.85
CA ALA A 46 7.19 -5.14 4.58
C ALA A 46 8.49 -4.34 4.44
N TRP A 47 8.85 -3.59 5.49
CA TRP A 47 10.09 -2.81 5.53
C TRP A 47 11.32 -3.70 5.35
N SER A 48 11.41 -4.78 6.16
CA SER A 48 12.55 -5.69 6.14
C SER A 48 12.74 -6.38 4.79
N VAL A 49 11.62 -6.76 4.15
CA VAL A 49 11.63 -7.38 2.82
C VAL A 49 12.09 -6.39 1.76
N LEU A 50 11.54 -5.16 1.75
CA LEU A 50 11.94 -4.14 0.79
C LEU A 50 13.43 -3.77 0.97
N GLU A 51 13.90 -3.64 2.21
CA GLU A 51 15.32 -3.38 2.49
C GLU A 51 16.22 -4.53 2.02
N TYR A 52 15.79 -5.77 2.19
CA TYR A 52 16.52 -6.92 1.68
C TYR A 52 16.61 -6.90 0.15
N LEU A 53 15.51 -6.61 -0.55
CA LEU A 53 15.47 -6.52 -2.00
C LEU A 53 16.33 -5.38 -2.57
N LEU A 54 16.53 -4.28 -1.82
CA LEU A 54 17.46 -3.23 -2.25
C LEU A 54 18.92 -3.73 -2.40
N LYS A 55 19.29 -4.82 -1.71
CA LYS A 55 20.63 -5.43 -1.81
C LYS A 55 20.80 -6.24 -3.09
N THR A 56 19.71 -6.81 -3.62
CA THR A 56 19.74 -7.61 -4.85
C THR A 56 19.86 -6.74 -6.10
N LYS A 57 19.56 -5.43 -5.98
CA LYS A 57 19.47 -4.45 -7.09
C LYS A 57 18.41 -4.81 -8.14
N ALA A 58 17.49 -5.73 -7.83
CA ALA A 58 16.37 -6.04 -8.69
C ALA A 58 15.48 -4.81 -8.88
N THR A 59 14.94 -4.63 -10.09
CA THR A 59 13.89 -3.62 -10.31
C THR A 59 12.66 -4.06 -9.55
N THR A 60 12.22 -3.26 -8.57
CA THR A 60 11.16 -3.65 -7.62
C THR A 60 10.06 -2.62 -7.61
N PHE A 61 8.82 -3.05 -7.84
CA PHE A 61 7.61 -2.27 -7.56
C PHE A 61 6.97 -2.82 -6.30
N PHE A 62 6.80 -1.96 -5.31
CA PHE A 62 6.23 -2.31 -4.01
C PHE A 62 4.99 -1.45 -3.78
N VAL A 63 3.81 -2.05 -3.88
CA VAL A 63 2.53 -1.40 -3.65
C VAL A 63 2.11 -1.66 -2.20
N THR A 64 1.76 -0.60 -1.48
CA THR A 64 1.39 -0.70 -0.07
C THR A 64 0.43 0.39 0.35
N HIS A 65 -0.38 0.09 1.37
CA HIS A 65 -1.18 1.06 2.10
C HIS A 65 -0.46 1.62 3.34
N TYR A 66 0.70 1.06 3.71
CA TYR A 66 1.49 1.52 4.86
C TYR A 66 2.25 2.80 4.52
N GLN A 67 1.81 3.92 5.11
CA GLN A 67 2.48 5.21 4.94
C GLN A 67 3.89 5.21 5.54
N ASP A 68 4.12 4.46 6.63
CA ASP A 68 5.43 4.36 7.27
C ASP A 68 6.50 3.83 6.32
N ILE A 69 6.15 2.92 5.40
CA ILE A 69 7.07 2.39 4.38
C ILE A 69 7.58 3.51 3.44
N CYS A 70 6.82 4.59 3.24
CA CYS A 70 7.26 5.71 2.42
C CYS A 70 8.49 6.42 2.99
N GLN A 71 8.78 6.28 4.29
CA GLN A 71 10.00 6.83 4.90
C GLN A 71 11.27 6.19 4.30
N MET A 72 11.18 4.99 3.70
CA MET A 72 12.30 4.38 2.97
C MET A 72 12.80 5.23 1.81
N GLY A 73 11.93 6.02 1.17
CA GLY A 73 12.31 6.96 0.12
C GLY A 73 13.22 8.09 0.62
N GLU A 74 13.19 8.40 1.91
CA GLU A 74 14.08 9.38 2.54
C GLU A 74 15.40 8.72 2.96
N VAL A 75 15.32 7.53 3.57
CA VAL A 75 16.49 6.77 4.05
C VAL A 75 17.37 6.27 2.90
N TYR A 76 16.76 5.83 1.79
CA TYR A 76 17.45 5.28 0.62
C TYR A 76 17.17 6.12 -0.63
N SER A 77 17.30 7.45 -0.54
CA SER A 77 16.91 8.42 -1.57
C SER A 77 17.55 8.20 -2.96
N ASP A 78 18.73 7.59 -3.02
CA ASP A 78 19.40 7.26 -4.29
C ASP A 78 18.83 6.00 -4.99
N ARG A 79 18.05 5.19 -4.27
CA ARG A 79 17.58 3.86 -4.72
C ARG A 79 16.07 3.66 -4.64
N VAL A 80 15.37 4.42 -3.80
CA VAL A 80 13.93 4.31 -3.57
C VAL A 80 13.26 5.61 -3.97
N GLN A 81 12.22 5.53 -4.79
CA GLN A 81 11.39 6.66 -5.16
C GLN A 81 9.93 6.39 -4.81
N ASN A 82 9.37 7.20 -3.93
CA ASN A 82 7.94 7.14 -3.64
C ASN A 82 7.13 7.63 -4.83
N GLN A 83 6.08 6.89 -5.15
CA GLN A 83 5.11 7.24 -6.18
C GLN A 83 3.71 6.87 -5.68
N HIS A 84 2.70 7.54 -6.22
CA HIS A 84 1.30 7.24 -5.94
C HIS A 84 0.45 7.39 -7.20
N VAL A 85 -0.70 6.73 -7.21
CA VAL A 85 -1.72 6.95 -8.24
C VAL A 85 -2.57 8.15 -7.84
N GLU A 86 -2.62 9.17 -8.69
CA GLU A 86 -3.34 10.42 -8.42
C GLU A 86 -4.86 10.20 -8.45
N ALA A 87 -5.49 10.41 -7.29
CA ALA A 87 -6.94 10.52 -7.11
C ALA A 87 -7.28 11.95 -6.69
N LYS A 88 -8.39 12.49 -7.21
CA LYS A 88 -8.90 13.82 -6.89
C LYS A 88 -10.32 13.68 -6.33
N ILE A 89 -10.62 14.49 -5.32
CA ILE A 89 -11.98 14.62 -4.80
C ILE A 89 -12.50 15.96 -5.32
N GLU A 90 -13.56 15.94 -6.11
CA GLU A 90 -14.19 17.14 -6.68
C GLU A 90 -15.59 17.31 -6.09
N GLY A 91 -15.85 18.41 -5.37
CA GLY A 91 -17.18 18.80 -4.89
C GLY A 91 -17.55 18.33 -3.48
N ASP A 92 -18.73 18.76 -3.05
CA ASP A 92 -19.15 18.97 -1.65
C ASP A 92 -19.80 17.73 -1.00
N GLY A 93 -19.34 16.52 -1.31
CA GLY A 93 -19.83 15.29 -0.65
C GLY A 93 -21.04 14.59 -1.28
N GLY A 94 -21.30 14.80 -2.58
CA GLY A 94 -22.30 14.04 -3.34
C GLY A 94 -21.77 12.72 -3.94
N ILE A 95 -22.68 11.84 -4.35
CA ILE A 95 -22.39 10.58 -5.06
C ILE A 95 -21.60 10.90 -6.34
N GLY A 96 -20.39 10.34 -6.49
CA GLY A 96 -19.59 10.41 -7.73
C GLY A 96 -18.40 11.37 -7.74
N ASN A 97 -18.02 11.93 -6.58
CA ASN A 97 -17.03 13.00 -6.47
C ASN A 97 -15.56 12.54 -6.41
N VAL A 98 -15.25 11.25 -6.62
CA VAL A 98 -13.86 10.75 -6.64
C VAL A 98 -13.44 10.46 -8.08
N PHE A 99 -12.52 11.28 -8.59
CA PHE A 99 -11.92 11.11 -9.91
C PHE A 99 -10.56 10.43 -9.81
N TYR A 100 -10.46 9.23 -10.38
CA TYR A 100 -9.20 8.52 -10.54
C TYR A 100 -8.56 8.91 -11.86
N SER A 101 -7.47 9.67 -11.80
CA SER A 101 -6.78 10.07 -13.02
C SER A 101 -6.02 8.93 -13.69
N HIS A 102 -5.81 7.83 -12.95
CA HIS A 102 -4.93 6.70 -13.32
C HIS A 102 -3.51 7.12 -13.70
N LYS A 103 -3.07 8.31 -13.25
CA LYS A 103 -1.71 8.82 -13.48
C LYS A 103 -0.84 8.55 -12.27
N VAL A 104 0.34 7.99 -12.51
CA VAL A 104 1.37 7.85 -11.49
C VAL A 104 2.10 9.18 -11.30
N ARG A 105 2.19 9.63 -10.06
CA ARG A 105 2.88 10.87 -9.66
C ARG A 105 3.97 10.56 -8.65
N LYS A 106 5.01 11.41 -8.62
CA LYS A 106 6.09 11.31 -7.64
C LYS A 106 5.61 11.76 -6.25
N GLY A 107 6.22 11.19 -5.22
CA GLY A 107 5.94 11.46 -3.82
C GLY A 107 4.90 10.52 -3.22
N MET A 108 4.75 10.61 -1.90
CA MET A 108 3.69 9.91 -1.16
C MET A 108 2.32 10.49 -1.54
N CYS A 109 1.30 9.63 -1.54
CA CYS A 109 -0.08 10.08 -1.69
C CYS A 109 -0.41 11.07 -0.58
N LYS A 110 -0.77 12.31 -0.94
CA LYS A 110 -1.22 13.34 0.02
C LYS A 110 -2.72 13.33 0.26
N VAL A 111 -3.44 12.38 -0.34
CA VAL A 111 -4.88 12.29 -0.17
C VAL A 111 -5.16 12.12 1.32
N THR A 112 -6.00 13.02 1.82
CA THR A 112 -6.28 13.26 3.24
C THR A 112 -6.73 11.99 3.97
N SER A 113 -6.53 11.95 5.29
CA SER A 113 -7.03 10.91 6.21
C SER A 113 -8.52 10.57 6.01
N ASP A 114 -9.30 11.48 5.43
CA ASP A 114 -10.72 11.32 5.12
C ASP A 114 -11.04 10.71 3.75
N TYR A 115 -10.06 10.17 3.01
CA TYR A 115 -10.33 9.53 1.71
C TYR A 115 -11.38 8.42 1.82
N GLY A 116 -11.17 7.49 2.75
CA GLY A 116 -12.08 6.36 2.95
C GLY A 116 -13.49 6.82 3.35
N VAL A 117 -13.58 7.87 4.17
CA VAL A 117 -14.84 8.48 4.58
C VAL A 117 -15.55 9.15 3.39
N HIS A 118 -14.80 9.84 2.52
CA HIS A 118 -15.36 10.43 1.29
C HIS A 118 -15.86 9.37 0.33
N VAL A 119 -15.12 8.27 0.15
CA VAL A 119 -15.55 7.14 -0.67
C VAL A 119 -16.82 6.52 -0.08
N ALA A 120 -16.88 6.33 1.24
CA ALA A 120 -18.09 5.85 1.92
C ALA A 120 -19.30 6.77 1.70
N ALA A 121 -19.10 8.09 1.78
CA ALA A 121 -20.14 9.08 1.48
C ALA A 121 -20.59 9.00 0.01
N CYS A 122 -19.65 8.87 -0.93
CA CYS A 122 -19.96 8.68 -2.35
C CYS A 122 -20.74 7.39 -2.62
N CYS A 123 -20.56 6.36 -1.80
CA CYS A 123 -21.30 5.11 -1.86
C CYS A 123 -22.70 5.19 -1.19
N GLY A 124 -23.10 6.36 -0.69
CA GLY A 124 -24.41 6.58 -0.07
C GLY A 124 -24.54 5.94 1.31
N TRP A 125 -23.44 5.86 2.08
CA TRP A 125 -23.54 5.43 3.48
C TRP A 125 -24.39 6.42 4.29
N PRO A 126 -25.15 5.93 5.29
CA PRO A 126 -25.97 6.79 6.14
C PRO A 126 -25.16 7.91 6.82
N ASP A 127 -25.70 9.13 6.89
CA ASP A 127 -25.02 10.30 7.46
C ASP A 127 -24.65 10.13 8.94
N ASP A 128 -25.48 9.44 9.70
CA ASP A 128 -25.22 9.08 11.10
C ASP A 128 -24.04 8.11 11.21
N LEU A 129 -23.93 7.13 10.32
CA LEU A 129 -22.77 6.24 10.24
C LEU A 129 -21.50 7.00 9.82
N LEU A 130 -21.59 7.87 8.81
CA LEU A 130 -20.46 8.70 8.36
C LEU A 130 -19.95 9.61 9.48
N LYS A 131 -20.86 10.16 10.29
CA LYS A 131 -20.49 10.95 11.48
C LYS A 131 -19.71 10.10 12.49
N ILE A 132 -20.17 8.88 12.79
CA ILE A 132 -19.47 7.97 13.71
C ILE A 132 -18.06 7.62 13.19
N VAL A 133 -17.92 7.39 11.88
CA VAL A 133 -16.61 7.08 11.29
C VAL A 133 -15.65 8.27 11.44
N ARG A 134 -16.11 9.50 11.17
CA ARG A 134 -15.30 10.73 11.33
C ARG A 134 -14.85 10.97 12.78
N GLU A 135 -15.64 10.55 13.77
CA GLU A 135 -15.28 10.70 15.19
C GLU A 135 -14.24 9.68 15.67
N ARG A 136 -14.03 8.59 14.91
CA ARG A 136 -13.12 7.48 15.27
C ARG A 136 -11.82 7.45 14.47
N ASN A 137 -11.74 8.23 13.40
CA ASN A 137 -10.59 8.35 12.49
C ASN A 137 -9.68 9.49 12.94
#